data_AF-A0A3A9SLX2-F1
#
_entry.id   AF-A0A3A9SLX2-F1
#
_cell.length_a   1.000
_cell.length_b   1.000
_cell.length_c   1.000
_cell.angle_alpha   90.00
_cell.angle_beta   90.00
_cell.angle_gamma   90.00
#
_symmetry.space_group_name_H-M   'P 1'
#
loop_
_entity.id
_entity.type
_entity.pdbx_description
1 polymer ?
#
loop_
_entity_poly.entity_id
_entity_poly.type
_entity_poly.pdbx_seq_one_letter_code
_entity_poly.pdbx_strand_id
1 'polypeptide(L)'
;MAKKTEFEEWLQQEIESQKGLYVPVTASIFERLLITKLPCTSIHPNPEDEFCFPEVGPSFRIISEYVNEFRENKDKGLPPVQEPLMVGKVHPSGYMLINGHHRWAAAMKSDIKKVPVKIINMTTDADIKRMIEDSKHDKRVTLDLDEVVFRDANDPYIEKVPGLRGKGKNKKRMRLGIPALFRHFNTHGYDIWVYSANYYSIDDVKRYFRRYSVNVDGIITGTSKKKVTESEAEKTMAKLIANKYGQTVHIDNDMVLVTHSQSKDFEEIPLEATGADWSKEIMDKSKSYISL
;
A
#
# COMPACT_ATOMS: atom_id res chain seq x y z
N MET A 1 -33.98 -9.05 14.29
CA MET A 1 -33.06 -8.29 13.41
C MET A 1 -33.25 -6.82 13.73
N ALA A 2 -32.18 -6.09 14.08
CA ALA A 2 -32.26 -4.66 14.31
C ALA A 2 -32.69 -3.95 13.02
N LYS A 3 -33.56 -2.93 13.13
CA LYS A 3 -34.02 -2.14 11.98
C LYS A 3 -32.82 -1.34 11.44
N LYS A 4 -32.49 -1.48 10.15
CA LYS A 4 -31.43 -0.69 9.51
C LYS A 4 -31.77 0.80 9.61
N THR A 5 -30.74 1.61 9.84
CA THR A 5 -30.84 3.06 9.82
C THR A 5 -30.96 3.57 8.38
N GLU A 6 -31.59 4.73 8.18
CA GLU A 6 -31.70 5.38 6.85
C GLU A 6 -30.33 5.53 6.16
N PHE A 7 -29.28 5.80 6.95
CA PHE A 7 -27.91 5.88 6.46
C PHE A 7 -27.35 4.53 5.98
N GLU A 8 -27.69 3.41 6.63
CA GLU A 8 -27.26 2.07 6.18
C GLU A 8 -27.95 1.64 4.90
N GLU A 9 -29.25 1.94 4.79
CA GLU A 9 -30.01 1.66 3.57
C GLU A 9 -29.45 2.45 2.39
N TRP A 10 -29.19 3.75 2.58
CA TRP A 10 -28.52 4.59 1.59
C TRP A 10 -27.11 4.08 1.25
N LEU A 11 -26.29 3.76 2.26
CA LEU A 11 -24.92 3.28 2.07
C LEU A 11 -24.90 1.95 1.31
N GLN A 12 -25.82 1.03 1.61
CA GLN A 12 -25.90 -0.24 0.92
C GLN A 12 -26.32 -0.05 -0.55
N GLN A 13 -27.29 0.82 -0.83
CA GLN A 13 -27.67 1.17 -2.20
C GLN A 13 -26.50 1.80 -2.97
N GLU A 14 -25.75 2.70 -2.33
CA GLU A 14 -24.56 3.31 -2.91
C GLU A 14 -23.50 2.24 -3.25
N ILE A 15 -23.18 1.33 -2.33
CA ILE A 15 -22.22 0.24 -2.55
C ILE A 15 -22.68 -0.70 -3.69
N GLU A 16 -23.96 -1.08 -3.70
CA GLU A 16 -24.52 -1.95 -4.74
C GLU A 16 -24.50 -1.28 -6.11
N SER A 17 -24.85 0.02 -6.18
CA SER A 17 -24.80 0.80 -7.42
C SER A 17 -23.39 0.97 -7.98
N GLN A 18 -22.36 0.63 -7.19
CA GLN A 18 -20.95 0.86 -7.52
C GLN A 18 -20.17 -0.43 -7.74
N LYS A 19 -20.76 -1.56 -7.35
CA LYS A 19 -20.14 -2.88 -7.44
C LYS A 19 -19.84 -3.21 -8.90
N GLY A 20 -18.56 -3.29 -9.24
CA GLY A 20 -18.08 -3.64 -10.58
C GLY A 20 -18.06 -2.50 -11.61
N LEU A 21 -18.43 -1.27 -11.23
CA LEU A 21 -18.46 -0.12 -12.15
C LEU A 21 -17.18 0.72 -12.11
N TYR A 22 -16.44 0.67 -11.00
CA TYR A 22 -15.25 1.49 -10.84
C TYR A 22 -13.98 0.82 -11.32
N VAL A 23 -13.36 1.46 -12.30
CA VAL A 23 -12.00 1.12 -12.71
C VAL A 23 -11.04 2.13 -12.05
N PRO A 24 -10.09 1.70 -11.21
CA PRO A 24 -9.09 2.59 -10.66
C PRO A 24 -8.24 3.17 -11.80
N VAL A 25 -8.04 4.49 -11.78
CA VAL A 25 -7.25 5.20 -12.79
C VAL A 25 -6.17 6.03 -12.11
N THR A 26 -5.02 6.16 -12.79
CA THR A 26 -3.91 6.98 -12.28
C THR A 26 -4.30 8.45 -12.31
N ALA A 27 -4.20 9.11 -11.16
CA ALA A 27 -4.30 10.57 -11.06
C ALA A 27 -2.99 11.22 -11.49
N SER A 28 -3.10 12.32 -12.25
CA SER A 28 -1.95 13.11 -12.70
C SER A 28 -1.26 13.82 -11.52
N ILE A 29 -0.02 14.25 -11.73
CA ILE A 29 0.74 14.99 -10.70
C ILE A 29 0.02 16.30 -10.33
N PHE A 30 -0.55 17.00 -11.30
CA PHE A 30 -1.27 18.26 -11.06
C PHE A 30 -2.55 18.05 -10.26
N GLU A 31 -3.35 17.03 -10.60
CA GLU A 31 -4.55 16.71 -9.83
C GLU A 31 -4.22 16.42 -8.37
N ARG A 32 -3.17 15.61 -8.12
CA ARG A 32 -2.77 15.27 -6.75
C ARG A 32 -2.21 16.44 -5.94
N LEU A 33 -1.66 17.46 -6.61
CA LEU A 33 -1.11 18.64 -5.95
C LEU A 33 -2.17 19.72 -5.71
N LEU A 34 -3.08 19.92 -6.68
CA LEU A 34 -4.03 21.02 -6.68
C LEU A 34 -5.37 20.66 -6.00
N ILE A 35 -5.78 19.39 -6.07
CA ILE A 35 -7.03 18.94 -5.47
C ILE A 35 -6.75 18.49 -4.04
N THR A 36 -6.99 19.42 -3.10
CA THR A 36 -6.82 19.18 -1.66
C THR A 36 -8.15 19.00 -0.92
N LYS A 37 -9.28 19.29 -1.58
CA LYS A 37 -10.63 19.12 -1.03
C LYS A 37 -11.58 18.59 -2.10
N LEU A 38 -12.46 17.67 -1.72
CA LEU A 38 -13.46 17.09 -2.61
C LEU A 38 -14.86 17.14 -1.97
N PRO A 39 -15.93 17.26 -2.78
CA PRO A 39 -17.29 17.04 -2.32
C PRO A 39 -17.44 15.63 -1.74
N CYS A 40 -18.12 15.49 -0.59
CA CYS A 40 -18.33 14.17 0.02
C CYS A 40 -19.12 13.22 -0.91
N THR A 41 -20.01 13.78 -1.72
CA THR A 41 -20.80 13.06 -2.75
C THR A 41 -19.98 12.57 -3.94
N SER A 42 -18.75 13.04 -4.11
CA SER A 42 -17.84 12.57 -5.17
C SER A 42 -16.88 11.48 -4.67
N ILE A 43 -17.00 11.11 -3.39
CA ILE A 43 -16.18 10.11 -2.72
C ILE A 43 -17.06 8.91 -2.41
N HIS A 44 -16.60 7.75 -2.84
CA HIS A 44 -17.31 6.49 -2.81
C HIS A 44 -16.57 5.53 -1.87
N PRO A 45 -17.27 4.84 -0.96
CA PRO A 45 -16.61 3.93 -0.02
C PRO A 45 -16.01 2.74 -0.79
N ASN A 46 -14.80 2.31 -0.44
CA ASN A 46 -14.22 1.10 -1.04
C ASN A 46 -15.07 -0.13 -0.64
N PRO A 47 -15.65 -0.88 -1.59
CA PRO A 47 -16.45 -2.07 -1.29
C PRO A 47 -15.67 -3.19 -0.58
N GLU A 48 -14.34 -3.21 -0.71
CA GLU A 48 -13.43 -4.18 -0.08
C GLU A 48 -13.03 -3.78 1.35
N ASP A 49 -13.54 -2.68 1.88
CA ASP A 49 -13.28 -2.28 3.26
C ASP A 49 -14.28 -2.93 4.22
N GLU A 50 -13.82 -3.30 5.42
CA GLU A 50 -14.66 -3.87 6.49
C GLU A 50 -15.89 -3.00 6.78
N PHE A 51 -15.76 -1.68 6.63
CA PHE A 51 -16.86 -0.73 6.76
C PHE A 51 -18.07 -1.06 5.87
N CYS A 52 -17.83 -1.69 4.71
CA CYS A 52 -18.83 -2.01 3.70
C CYS A 52 -19.35 -3.45 3.78
N PHE A 53 -18.74 -4.31 4.61
CA PHE A 53 -19.13 -5.72 4.67
C PHE A 53 -20.44 -5.90 5.42
N PRO A 54 -21.41 -6.68 4.88
CA PRO A 54 -22.69 -6.90 5.55
C PRO A 54 -22.61 -7.47 6.97
N GLU A 55 -21.56 -8.27 7.26
CA GLU A 55 -21.37 -8.88 8.57
C GLU A 55 -20.72 -7.94 9.60
N VAL A 56 -19.96 -6.95 9.15
CA VAL A 56 -19.19 -6.03 10.02
C VAL A 56 -19.84 -4.65 10.04
N GLY A 57 -19.94 -4.03 8.87
CA GLY A 57 -20.62 -2.76 8.66
C GLY A 57 -19.96 -1.54 9.35
N PRO A 58 -20.63 -0.38 9.28
CA PRO A 58 -20.13 0.85 9.89
C PRO A 58 -20.19 0.80 11.42
N SER A 59 -19.09 1.18 12.08
CA SER A 59 -19.11 1.39 13.53
C SER A 59 -19.73 2.74 13.89
N PHE A 60 -21.00 2.73 14.31
CA PHE A 60 -21.71 3.96 14.69
C PHE A 60 -21.11 4.67 15.89
N ARG A 61 -20.45 3.95 16.79
CA ARG A 61 -19.72 4.54 17.92
C ARG A 61 -18.61 5.46 17.39
N ILE A 62 -17.76 4.94 16.51
CA ILE A 62 -16.64 5.69 15.91
C ILE A 62 -17.18 6.86 15.07
N ILE A 63 -18.25 6.65 14.29
CA ILE A 63 -18.88 7.73 13.52
C ILE A 63 -19.37 8.84 14.45
N SER A 64 -20.03 8.50 15.56
CA SER A 64 -20.56 9.48 16.52
C SER A 64 -19.45 10.24 17.23
N GLU A 65 -18.34 9.58 17.57
CA GLU A 65 -17.13 10.22 18.11
C GLU A 65 -16.60 11.29 17.14
N TYR A 66 -16.47 10.96 15.85
CA TYR A 66 -16.06 11.94 14.83
C TYR A 66 -17.07 13.06 14.62
N VAL A 67 -18.38 12.78 14.66
CA VAL A 67 -19.42 13.83 14.56
C VAL A 67 -19.25 14.83 15.72
N ASN A 68 -19.01 14.35 16.94
CA ASN A 68 -18.78 15.21 18.09
C ASN A 68 -17.48 16.01 17.94
N GLU A 69 -16.40 15.36 17.51
CA GLU A 69 -15.12 16.03 17.22
C GLU A 69 -15.28 17.14 16.18
N PHE A 70 -16.03 16.90 15.11
CA PHE A 70 -16.28 17.88 14.04
C PHE A 70 -17.07 19.09 14.55
N ARG A 71 -18.03 18.88 15.46
CA ARG A 71 -18.78 19.95 16.13
C ARG A 71 -17.87 20.78 17.02
N GLU A 72 -17.08 20.12 17.88
CA GLU A 72 -16.13 20.82 18.76
C GLU A 72 -15.11 21.63 17.98
N ASN A 73 -14.58 21.07 16.88
CA ASN A 73 -13.64 21.78 16.01
C ASN A 73 -14.27 23.04 15.44
N LYS A 74 -15.54 22.94 14.98
CA LYS A 74 -16.29 24.10 14.48
C LYS A 74 -16.50 25.16 15.56
N ASP A 75 -16.84 24.76 16.78
CA ASP A 75 -17.02 25.67 17.91
C ASP A 75 -15.71 26.39 18.29
N LYS A 76 -14.57 25.71 18.11
CA LYS A 76 -13.22 26.27 18.28
C LYS A 76 -12.72 27.09 17.08
N GLY A 77 -13.53 27.26 16.03
CA GLY A 77 -13.14 27.97 14.80
C GLY A 77 -12.14 27.22 13.92
N LEU A 78 -11.95 25.93 14.15
CA LEU A 78 -11.06 25.05 13.38
C LEU A 78 -11.81 24.37 12.23
N PRO A 79 -11.11 23.89 11.18
CA PRO A 79 -11.71 23.02 10.17
C PRO A 79 -12.31 21.78 10.83
N PRO A 80 -13.59 21.43 10.55
CA PRO A 80 -14.25 20.29 11.18
C PRO A 80 -13.48 18.99 10.97
N VAL A 81 -13.05 18.74 9.73
CA VAL A 81 -12.19 17.62 9.36
C VAL A 81 -10.77 18.16 9.16
N GLN A 82 -9.84 17.76 10.03
CA GLN A 82 -8.45 18.21 9.98
C GLN A 82 -7.57 17.27 9.16
N GLU A 83 -7.74 15.96 9.34
CA GLU A 83 -6.96 14.95 8.64
C GLU A 83 -7.53 14.64 7.25
N PRO A 84 -6.72 14.67 6.19
CA PRO A 84 -7.20 14.37 4.84
C PRO A 84 -7.59 12.90 4.71
N LEU A 85 -8.68 12.65 3.99
CA LEU A 85 -9.06 11.32 3.56
C LEU A 85 -8.14 10.83 2.44
N MET A 86 -7.75 9.56 2.46
CA MET A 86 -6.95 8.99 1.38
C MET A 86 -7.89 8.47 0.31
N VAL A 87 -7.73 8.94 -0.92
CA VAL A 87 -8.64 8.56 -2.02
C VAL A 87 -7.86 8.18 -3.28
N GLY A 88 -8.40 7.24 -4.05
CA GLY A 88 -7.92 6.87 -5.38
C GLY A 88 -8.89 7.36 -6.45
N LYS A 89 -8.38 7.82 -7.60
CA LYS A 89 -9.26 8.26 -8.70
C LYS A 89 -9.89 7.04 -9.38
N VAL A 90 -11.17 7.14 -9.75
CA VAL A 90 -11.90 6.07 -10.45
C VAL A 90 -12.63 6.59 -11.68
N HIS A 91 -12.88 5.70 -12.65
CA HIS A 91 -13.70 5.92 -13.84
C HIS A 91 -15.00 5.12 -13.71
N PRO A 92 -16.19 5.60 -14.16
CA PRO A 92 -16.43 6.80 -14.97
C PRO A 92 -16.33 8.14 -14.26
N SER A 93 -16.54 8.20 -12.94
CA SER A 93 -16.43 9.44 -12.20
C SER A 93 -16.20 9.21 -10.71
N GLY A 94 -15.56 10.19 -10.07
CA GLY A 94 -15.42 10.25 -8.62
C GLY A 94 -14.11 9.68 -8.11
N TYR A 95 -14.10 9.38 -6.82
CA TYR A 95 -12.94 8.91 -6.08
C TYR A 95 -13.33 7.79 -5.14
N MET A 96 -12.54 6.73 -5.10
CA MET A 96 -12.70 5.64 -4.15
C MET A 96 -11.96 5.96 -2.84
N LEU A 97 -12.63 5.78 -1.72
CA LEU A 97 -12.10 6.01 -0.40
C LEU A 97 -11.22 4.84 0.04
N ILE A 98 -9.93 5.11 0.22
CA ILE A 98 -8.94 4.11 0.60
C ILE A 98 -8.79 4.04 2.13
N ASN A 99 -8.87 5.20 2.79
CA ASN A 99 -8.81 5.30 4.25
C ASN A 99 -9.68 6.47 4.74
N GLY A 100 -10.33 6.26 5.87
CA GLY A 100 -11.10 7.27 6.58
C GLY A 100 -12.61 7.11 6.41
N HIS A 101 -13.10 5.89 6.18
CA HIS A 101 -14.51 5.57 5.99
C HIS A 101 -15.41 6.11 7.10
N HIS A 102 -15.06 5.91 8.37
CA HIS A 102 -15.86 6.48 9.47
C HIS A 102 -15.82 8.01 9.51
N ARG A 103 -14.69 8.65 9.16
CA ARG A 103 -14.58 10.13 9.07
C ARG A 103 -15.42 10.69 7.93
N TRP A 104 -15.40 10.02 6.77
CA TRP A 104 -16.24 10.36 5.62
C TRP A 104 -17.73 10.22 5.97
N ALA A 105 -18.12 9.11 6.60
CA ALA A 105 -19.50 8.89 7.03
C ALA A 105 -19.96 9.93 8.08
N ALA A 106 -19.09 10.27 9.04
CA ALA A 106 -19.35 11.35 9.99
C ALA A 106 -19.49 12.72 9.30
N ALA A 107 -18.71 12.98 8.25
CA ALA A 107 -18.79 14.23 7.49
C ALA A 107 -20.12 14.32 6.73
N MET A 108 -20.56 13.22 6.11
CA MET A 108 -21.88 13.10 5.48
C MET A 108 -23.01 13.35 6.49
N LYS A 109 -22.95 12.71 7.67
CA LYS A 109 -23.93 12.91 8.76
C LYS A 109 -23.93 14.32 9.35
N SER A 110 -22.82 15.06 9.19
CA SER A 110 -22.66 16.42 9.73
C SER A 110 -22.95 17.50 8.68
N ASP A 111 -23.50 17.14 7.51
CA ASP A 111 -23.74 18.04 6.37
C ASP A 111 -22.50 18.82 5.92
N ILE A 112 -21.32 18.20 6.06
CA ILE A 112 -20.06 18.78 5.60
C ILE A 112 -19.97 18.56 4.09
N LYS A 113 -20.06 19.64 3.31
CA LYS A 113 -20.09 19.58 1.84
C LYS A 113 -18.78 19.11 1.22
N LYS A 114 -17.64 19.52 1.77
CA LYS A 114 -16.30 19.21 1.25
C LYS A 114 -15.36 18.80 2.35
N VAL A 115 -14.57 17.76 2.09
CA VAL A 115 -13.59 17.20 3.03
C VAL A 115 -12.19 17.34 2.46
N PRO A 116 -11.17 17.54 3.31
CA PRO A 116 -9.78 17.48 2.87
C PRO A 116 -9.46 16.06 2.35
N VAL A 117 -8.71 16.00 1.26
CA VAL A 117 -8.32 14.73 0.64
C VAL A 117 -6.85 14.73 0.27
N LYS A 118 -6.27 13.52 0.22
CA LYS A 118 -5.00 13.23 -0.41
C LYS A 118 -5.23 12.16 -1.47
N ILE A 119 -5.11 12.56 -2.72
CA ILE A 119 -5.24 11.64 -3.86
C ILE A 119 -3.96 10.82 -3.99
N ILE A 120 -4.09 9.49 -4.03
CA ILE A 120 -2.98 8.56 -4.21
C ILE A 120 -3.20 7.64 -5.39
N ASN A 121 -2.08 7.21 -5.99
CA ASN A 121 -2.06 6.20 -7.02
C ASN A 121 -1.75 4.85 -6.37
N MET A 122 -2.64 3.89 -6.56
CA MET A 122 -2.47 2.51 -6.14
C MET A 122 -1.98 1.65 -7.30
N THR A 123 -1.41 0.48 -6.99
CA THR A 123 -0.98 -0.46 -8.01
C THR A 123 -2.18 -1.19 -8.58
N THR A 124 -2.38 -1.06 -9.89
CA THR A 124 -3.41 -1.82 -10.62
C THR A 124 -2.81 -3.09 -11.23
N ASP A 125 -3.65 -4.06 -11.58
CA ASP A 125 -3.19 -5.30 -12.22
C ASP A 125 -2.51 -5.02 -13.57
N ALA A 126 -2.96 -3.98 -14.29
CA ALA A 126 -2.32 -3.50 -15.51
C ALA A 126 -0.91 -2.94 -15.24
N ASP A 127 -0.71 -2.25 -14.11
CA ASP A 127 0.61 -1.77 -13.70
C ASP A 127 1.55 -2.94 -13.38
N ILE A 128 1.05 -3.97 -12.69
CA ILE A 128 1.85 -5.17 -12.38
C ILE A 128 2.25 -5.88 -13.67
N LYS A 129 1.31 -6.08 -14.59
CA LYS A 129 1.60 -6.69 -15.90
C LYS A 129 2.68 -5.90 -16.65
N ARG A 130 2.57 -4.57 -16.69
CA ARG A 130 3.58 -3.71 -17.31
C ARG A 130 4.95 -3.82 -16.62
N MET A 131 5.00 -3.87 -15.28
CA MET A 131 6.25 -4.07 -14.52
C MET A 131 6.94 -5.39 -14.90
N ILE A 132 6.16 -6.46 -15.11
CA ILE A 132 6.66 -7.78 -15.53
C ILE A 132 7.16 -7.75 -16.98
N GLU A 133 6.42 -7.09 -17.88
CA GLU A 133 6.76 -6.98 -19.31
C GLU A 133 7.99 -6.10 -19.55
N ASP A 134 8.12 -4.98 -18.82
CA ASP A 134 9.24 -4.04 -18.93
C ASP A 134 10.54 -4.55 -18.26
N SER A 135 10.43 -5.60 -17.44
CA SER A 135 11.57 -6.17 -16.72
C SER A 135 12.62 -6.76 -17.67
N LYS A 136 13.88 -6.49 -17.36
CA LYS A 136 15.04 -7.05 -18.09
C LYS A 136 15.63 -8.29 -17.43
N HIS A 137 15.18 -8.60 -16.23
CA HIS A 137 15.68 -9.70 -15.42
C HIS A 137 14.73 -10.90 -15.46
N ASP A 138 15.27 -12.06 -15.13
CA ASP A 138 14.56 -13.34 -15.01
C ASP A 138 14.58 -13.87 -13.57
N LYS A 139 15.17 -13.12 -12.63
CA LYS A 139 15.10 -13.36 -11.19
C LYS A 139 14.41 -12.19 -10.50
N ARG A 140 13.78 -12.45 -9.36
CA ARG A 140 13.09 -11.43 -8.57
C ARG A 140 13.34 -11.60 -7.09
N VAL A 141 13.51 -10.49 -6.38
CA VAL A 141 13.48 -10.45 -4.92
C VAL A 141 12.25 -9.66 -4.46
N THR A 142 11.52 -10.16 -3.45
CA THR A 142 10.37 -9.47 -2.87
C THR A 142 10.59 -9.21 -1.39
N LEU A 143 10.26 -8.01 -0.91
CA LEU A 143 10.39 -7.64 0.50
C LEU A 143 9.12 -6.97 1.02
N ASP A 144 8.74 -7.28 2.26
CA ASP A 144 7.68 -6.54 2.96
C ASP A 144 8.21 -5.15 3.38
N LEU A 145 7.50 -4.10 2.99
CA LEU A 145 7.86 -2.73 3.32
C LEU A 145 7.78 -2.44 4.81
N ASP A 146 6.73 -2.87 5.48
CA ASP A 146 6.45 -2.51 6.86
C ASP A 146 7.25 -3.34 7.87
N GLU A 147 7.56 -4.58 7.52
CA GLU A 147 8.26 -5.50 8.42
C GLU A 147 9.78 -5.55 8.17
N VAL A 148 10.19 -5.43 6.90
CA VAL A 148 11.60 -5.58 6.52
C VAL A 148 12.25 -4.23 6.22
N VAL A 149 11.63 -3.39 5.39
CA VAL A 149 12.27 -2.16 4.88
C VAL A 149 12.15 -1.01 5.86
N PHE A 150 10.97 -0.80 6.44
CA PHE A 150 10.70 0.32 7.34
C PHE A 150 11.00 -0.04 8.79
N ARG A 151 11.67 0.87 9.48
CA ARG A 151 11.91 0.86 10.92
C ARG A 151 11.45 2.17 11.55
N ASP A 152 11.25 2.14 12.86
CA ASP A 152 10.99 3.36 13.63
C ASP A 152 12.20 4.30 13.58
N ALA A 153 11.96 5.60 13.69
CA ALA A 153 13.03 6.60 13.67
C ALA A 153 14.01 6.49 14.86
N ASN A 154 13.61 5.81 15.94
CA ASN A 154 14.45 5.56 17.12
C ASN A 154 15.15 4.20 17.09
N ASP A 155 14.93 3.39 16.04
CA ASP A 155 15.61 2.10 15.90
C ASP A 155 17.13 2.33 15.69
N PRO A 156 18.01 1.61 16.40
CA PRO A 156 19.46 1.80 16.28
C PRO A 156 20.04 1.34 14.93
N TYR A 157 19.30 0.52 14.17
CA TYR A 157 19.73 -0.10 12.92
C TYR A 157 19.02 0.53 11.72
N ILE A 158 19.19 1.83 11.55
CA ILE A 158 18.61 2.62 10.45
C ILE A 158 19.66 3.28 9.56
N GLU A 159 19.33 3.43 8.28
CA GLU A 159 20.12 4.19 7.34
C GLU A 159 20.07 5.69 7.64
N LYS A 160 21.24 6.33 7.54
CA LYS A 160 21.34 7.78 7.61
C LYS A 160 20.73 8.38 6.34
N VAL A 161 19.83 9.35 6.49
CA VAL A 161 19.26 10.07 5.35
C VAL A 161 20.35 10.98 4.76
N PRO A 162 20.73 10.84 3.48
CA PRO A 162 21.67 11.75 2.85
C PRO A 162 21.08 13.17 2.73
N GLY A 163 21.80 14.18 3.25
CA GLY A 163 21.58 15.60 2.96
C GLY A 163 20.73 16.42 3.96
N LEU A 164 20.72 17.74 3.75
CA LEU A 164 20.09 18.78 4.60
C LEU A 164 18.54 18.75 4.63
N ARG A 165 17.89 17.93 3.81
CA ARG A 165 16.42 17.86 3.67
C ARG A 165 15.75 16.82 4.60
N GLY A 166 16.47 16.34 5.62
CA GLY A 166 16.14 15.11 6.36
C GLY A 166 15.42 15.25 7.70
N LYS A 167 15.11 16.45 8.20
CA LYS A 167 14.41 16.61 9.50
C LYS A 167 12.88 16.63 9.38
N GLY A 168 12.31 15.85 8.47
CA GLY A 168 10.87 15.63 8.44
C GLY A 168 10.44 14.70 9.58
N LYS A 169 9.28 14.97 10.19
CA LYS A 169 8.57 14.13 11.18
C LYS A 169 8.13 12.76 10.62
N ASN A 170 8.81 12.22 9.61
CA ASN A 170 8.54 10.87 9.13
C ASN A 170 8.95 9.91 10.25
N LYS A 171 7.98 9.20 10.83
CA LYS A 171 8.25 8.19 11.85
C LYS A 171 9.02 6.99 11.28
N LYS A 172 8.93 6.75 9.97
CA LYS A 172 9.58 5.64 9.28
C LYS A 172 10.96 6.00 8.73
N ARG A 173 11.94 5.11 8.93
CA ARG A 173 13.32 5.15 8.42
C ARG A 173 13.65 3.82 7.74
N MET A 174 14.65 3.83 6.86
CA MET A 174 15.03 2.65 6.10
C MET A 174 15.92 1.78 6.99
N ARG A 175 15.65 0.48 7.05
CA ARG A 175 16.48 -0.48 7.78
C ARG A 175 17.90 -0.46 7.23
N LEU A 176 18.89 -0.44 8.14
CA LEU A 176 20.31 -0.46 7.80
C LEU A 176 20.63 -1.66 6.89
N GLY A 177 21.38 -1.44 5.81
CA GLY A 177 21.80 -2.48 4.89
C GLY A 177 20.89 -2.68 3.67
N ILE A 178 19.66 -2.12 3.65
CA ILE A 178 18.78 -2.19 2.48
C ILE A 178 19.45 -1.68 1.19
N PRO A 179 20.18 -0.54 1.18
CA PRO A 179 20.85 -0.10 -0.02
C PRO A 179 21.94 -1.05 -0.55
N ALA A 180 22.70 -1.66 0.36
CA ALA A 180 23.71 -2.66 -0.02
C ALA A 180 23.06 -3.93 -0.56
N LEU A 181 22.00 -4.41 0.11
CA LEU A 181 21.23 -5.57 -0.28
C LEU A 181 20.59 -5.40 -1.67
N PHE A 182 19.97 -4.25 -1.93
CA PHE A 182 19.35 -3.94 -3.22
C PHE A 182 20.40 -3.87 -4.31
N ARG A 183 21.54 -3.22 -4.05
CA ARG A 183 22.64 -3.20 -5.01
C ARG A 183 23.11 -4.62 -5.34
N HIS A 184 23.30 -5.47 -4.33
CA HIS A 184 23.70 -6.86 -4.50
C HIS A 184 22.73 -7.62 -5.39
N PHE A 185 21.43 -7.61 -5.10
CA PHE A 185 20.45 -8.31 -5.94
C PHE A 185 20.40 -7.76 -7.37
N ASN A 186 20.38 -6.45 -7.53
CA ASN A 186 20.34 -5.83 -8.86
C ASN A 186 21.59 -6.18 -9.70
N THR A 187 22.78 -6.22 -9.10
CA THR A 187 24.01 -6.62 -9.82
C THR A 187 24.03 -8.10 -10.22
N HIS A 188 23.18 -8.92 -9.61
CA HIS A 188 23.05 -10.35 -9.90
C HIS A 188 21.78 -10.69 -10.69
N GLY A 189 21.21 -9.70 -11.39
CA GLY A 189 20.10 -9.91 -12.31
C GLY A 189 18.75 -10.16 -11.63
N TYR A 190 18.52 -9.55 -10.48
CA TYR A 190 17.22 -9.59 -9.81
C TYR A 190 16.47 -8.26 -9.98
N ASP A 191 15.18 -8.35 -10.31
CA ASP A 191 14.25 -7.25 -10.07
C ASP A 191 13.91 -7.16 -8.59
N ILE A 192 13.84 -5.93 -8.08
CA ILE A 192 13.54 -5.66 -6.68
C ILE A 192 12.09 -5.20 -6.55
N TRP A 193 11.28 -6.04 -5.92
CA TRP A 193 9.88 -5.80 -5.68
C TRP A 193 9.66 -5.57 -4.19
N VAL A 194 8.80 -4.61 -3.87
CA VAL A 194 8.40 -4.33 -2.50
C VAL A 194 6.89 -4.39 -2.38
N TYR A 195 6.39 -4.98 -1.31
CA TYR A 195 4.96 -5.13 -1.06
C TYR A 195 4.57 -4.62 0.32
N SER A 196 3.29 -4.30 0.49
CA SER A 196 2.73 -3.96 1.80
C SER A 196 1.24 -4.26 1.85
N ALA A 197 0.81 -4.79 3.01
CA ALA A 197 -0.60 -4.86 3.38
C ALA A 197 -1.26 -3.47 3.44
N ASN A 198 -0.51 -2.44 3.86
CA ASN A 198 -1.01 -1.08 3.98
C ASN A 198 -1.09 -0.39 2.61
N TYR A 199 -2.01 0.57 2.51
CA TYR A 199 -2.09 1.43 1.34
C TYR A 199 -1.02 2.53 1.40
N TYR A 200 -0.06 2.45 0.49
CA TYR A 200 0.88 3.53 0.21
C TYR A 200 0.66 4.09 -1.18
N SER A 201 0.91 5.39 -1.33
CA SER A 201 1.08 5.98 -2.65
C SER A 201 2.34 5.41 -3.28
N ILE A 202 2.23 4.81 -4.47
CA ILE A 202 3.39 4.32 -5.25
C ILE A 202 4.43 5.44 -5.37
N ASP A 203 4.00 6.66 -5.64
CA ASP A 203 4.89 7.80 -5.81
C ASP A 203 5.62 8.20 -4.51
N ASP A 204 4.94 8.08 -3.38
CA ASP A 204 5.56 8.37 -2.08
C ASP A 204 6.61 7.30 -1.76
N VAL A 205 6.34 6.03 -2.06
CA VAL A 205 7.29 4.91 -1.95
C VAL A 205 8.48 5.13 -2.89
N LYS A 206 8.26 5.40 -4.18
CA LYS A 206 9.34 5.72 -5.15
C LYS A 206 10.17 6.92 -4.71
N ARG A 207 9.54 7.97 -4.18
CA ARG A 207 10.25 9.15 -3.65
C ARG A 207 11.05 8.80 -2.41
N TYR A 208 10.52 7.93 -1.56
CA TYR A 208 11.21 7.45 -0.36
C TYR A 208 12.50 6.71 -0.72
N PHE A 209 12.43 5.69 -1.58
CA PHE A 209 13.62 4.94 -2.02
C PHE A 209 14.66 5.83 -2.69
N ARG A 210 14.24 6.77 -3.56
CA ARG A 210 15.16 7.73 -4.20
C ARG A 210 15.96 8.58 -3.21
N ARG A 211 15.44 8.86 -2.00
CA ARG A 211 16.21 9.61 -0.97
C ARG A 211 17.43 8.83 -0.47
N TYR A 212 17.37 7.51 -0.54
CA TYR A 212 18.44 6.61 -0.17
C TYR A 212 19.22 6.11 -1.40
N SER A 213 19.06 6.76 -2.55
CA SER A 213 19.73 6.43 -3.81
C SER A 213 19.50 4.99 -4.28
N VAL A 214 18.33 4.43 -3.95
CA VAL A 214 17.92 3.08 -4.32
C VAL A 214 16.67 3.13 -5.20
N ASN A 215 16.55 2.16 -6.09
CA ASN A 215 15.40 1.99 -6.97
C ASN A 215 14.73 0.64 -6.66
N VAL A 216 13.44 0.58 -6.95
CA VAL A 216 12.62 -0.63 -6.91
C VAL A 216 11.90 -0.74 -8.25
N ASP A 217 11.84 -1.96 -8.77
CA ASP A 217 11.26 -2.28 -10.06
C ASP A 217 9.74 -2.52 -9.93
N GLY A 218 9.32 -3.15 -8.83
CA GLY A 218 7.92 -3.40 -8.50
C GLY A 218 7.50 -2.80 -7.16
N ILE A 219 6.32 -2.18 -7.10
CA ILE A 219 5.69 -1.73 -5.86
C ILE A 219 4.25 -2.24 -5.85
N ILE A 220 3.90 -3.02 -4.83
CA ILE A 220 2.53 -3.50 -4.60
C ILE A 220 2.09 -3.01 -3.21
N THR A 221 0.88 -2.48 -3.08
CA THR A 221 0.37 -1.94 -1.81
C THR A 221 -1.09 -2.30 -1.65
N GLY A 222 -1.58 -2.37 -0.41
CA GLY A 222 -2.98 -2.71 -0.12
C GLY A 222 -3.31 -4.18 -0.34
N THR A 223 -2.32 -5.08 -0.18
CA THR A 223 -2.49 -6.51 -0.46
C THR A 223 -3.44 -7.22 0.50
N SER A 224 -3.65 -6.69 1.71
CA SER A 224 -4.45 -7.34 2.75
C SER A 224 -5.97 -7.25 2.52
N LYS A 225 -6.44 -6.29 1.72
CA LYS A 225 -7.88 -6.09 1.47
C LYS A 225 -8.39 -6.84 0.23
N LYS A 226 -7.50 -7.43 -0.56
CA LYS A 226 -7.84 -8.38 -1.63
C LYS A 226 -8.02 -9.79 -1.04
N LYS A 227 -9.12 -10.03 -0.34
CA LYS A 227 -9.70 -11.38 -0.10
C LYS A 227 -11.19 -11.21 -0.36
N VAL A 228 -11.82 -11.94 -1.27
CA VAL A 228 -12.19 -13.35 -1.18
C VAL A 228 -12.41 -13.88 -2.61
N THR A 229 -11.93 -15.09 -2.90
CA THR A 229 -11.88 -15.82 -4.19
C THR A 229 -10.61 -15.54 -5.00
N GLU A 230 -9.84 -16.60 -5.30
CA GLU A 230 -8.78 -16.57 -6.34
C GLU A 230 -9.43 -16.11 -7.64
N SER A 231 -9.38 -14.80 -7.89
CA SER A 231 -9.95 -14.26 -9.11
C SER A 231 -9.14 -14.79 -10.29
N GLU A 232 -9.77 -14.90 -11.46
CA GLU A 232 -9.07 -15.27 -12.68
C GLU A 232 -7.88 -14.33 -12.97
N ALA A 233 -7.96 -13.08 -12.51
CA ALA A 233 -6.89 -12.10 -12.56
C ALA A 233 -5.68 -12.49 -11.69
N GLU A 234 -5.90 -12.97 -10.46
CA GLU A 234 -4.82 -13.44 -9.58
C GLU A 234 -4.11 -14.67 -10.16
N LYS A 235 -4.88 -15.62 -10.71
CA LYS A 235 -4.32 -16.80 -11.41
C LYS A 235 -3.50 -16.39 -12.62
N THR A 236 -4.02 -15.46 -13.40
CA THR A 236 -3.32 -14.89 -14.56
C THR A 236 -2.03 -14.21 -14.13
N MET A 237 -2.05 -13.45 -13.03
CA MET A 237 -0.88 -12.76 -12.51
C MET A 237 0.18 -13.74 -11.99
N ALA A 238 -0.23 -14.74 -11.22
CA ALA A 238 0.66 -15.79 -10.74
C ALA A 238 1.34 -16.53 -11.90
N LYS A 239 0.59 -16.81 -12.98
CA LYS A 239 1.13 -17.41 -14.20
C LYS A 239 2.11 -16.49 -14.93
N LEU A 240 1.82 -15.20 -15.05
CA LEU A 240 2.74 -14.22 -15.66
C LEU A 240 4.05 -14.14 -14.88
N ILE A 241 3.98 -14.09 -13.55
CA ILE A 241 5.13 -14.10 -12.66
C ILE A 241 5.93 -15.39 -12.83
N ALA A 242 5.29 -16.56 -12.79
CA ALA A 242 5.96 -17.85 -12.91
C ALA A 242 6.62 -18.05 -14.27
N ASN A 243 6.02 -17.52 -15.35
CA ASN A 243 6.58 -17.58 -16.69
C ASN A 243 7.76 -16.61 -16.88
N LYS A 244 7.74 -15.46 -16.20
CA LYS A 244 8.79 -14.44 -16.31
C LYS A 244 10.00 -14.77 -15.45
N TYR A 245 9.77 -15.14 -14.19
CA TYR A 245 10.83 -15.29 -13.22
C TYR A 245 11.13 -16.78 -13.01
N GLY A 246 12.35 -17.20 -13.34
CA GLY A 246 12.86 -18.54 -13.05
C GLY A 246 13.02 -18.78 -11.55
N GLN A 247 13.30 -17.70 -10.81
CA GLN A 247 13.56 -17.72 -9.37
C GLN A 247 12.95 -16.49 -8.69
N THR A 248 12.28 -16.70 -7.55
CA THR A 248 11.89 -15.62 -6.65
C THR A 248 12.46 -15.84 -5.25
N VAL A 249 13.14 -14.83 -4.71
CA VAL A 249 13.62 -14.77 -3.32
C VAL A 249 12.67 -13.87 -2.52
N HIS A 250 11.98 -14.43 -1.55
CA HIS A 250 11.15 -13.71 -0.60
C HIS A 250 11.95 -13.46 0.68
N ILE A 251 12.12 -12.19 1.06
CA ILE A 251 12.83 -11.81 2.27
C ILE A 251 11.80 -11.35 3.28
N ASP A 252 11.79 -12.02 4.42
CA ASP A 252 11.04 -11.67 5.61
C ASP A 252 12.00 -11.19 6.72
N ASN A 253 11.46 -10.87 7.90
CA ASN A 253 12.24 -10.35 9.01
C ASN A 253 13.14 -11.42 9.65
N ASP A 254 12.73 -12.68 9.64
CA ASP A 254 13.37 -13.83 10.28
C ASP A 254 13.67 -15.00 9.32
N MET A 255 13.28 -14.90 8.05
CA MET A 255 13.55 -15.95 7.07
C MET A 255 13.73 -15.43 5.64
N VAL A 256 14.39 -16.25 4.82
CA VAL A 256 14.46 -16.11 3.38
C VAL A 256 13.84 -17.35 2.76
N LEU A 257 12.86 -17.16 1.89
CA LEU A 257 12.21 -18.23 1.13
C LEU A 257 12.58 -18.11 -0.34
N VAL A 258 13.24 -19.12 -0.89
CA VAL A 258 13.58 -19.18 -2.32
C VAL A 258 12.60 -20.11 -3.01
N THR A 259 12.01 -19.67 -4.12
CA THR A 259 11.08 -20.46 -4.93
C THR A 259 11.58 -20.55 -6.37
N HIS A 260 11.49 -21.76 -6.94
CA HIS A 260 11.84 -22.03 -8.33
C HIS A 260 10.57 -22.31 -9.15
N SER A 261 10.34 -21.52 -10.20
CA SER A 261 9.06 -21.54 -10.91
C SER A 261 8.78 -22.84 -11.67
N GLN A 262 9.83 -23.58 -12.04
CA GLN A 262 9.69 -24.83 -12.81
C GLN A 262 9.48 -26.07 -11.95
N SER A 263 10.05 -26.12 -10.73
CA SER A 263 10.03 -27.34 -9.91
C SER A 263 9.01 -27.31 -8.78
N LYS A 264 8.44 -26.15 -8.45
CA LYS A 264 7.65 -25.91 -7.23
C LYS A 264 8.41 -26.19 -5.92
N ASP A 265 9.71 -26.45 -6.01
CA ASP A 265 10.55 -26.57 -4.83
C ASP A 265 10.71 -25.21 -4.18
N PHE A 266 10.79 -25.24 -2.85
CA PHE A 266 11.08 -24.07 -2.05
C PHE A 266 12.13 -24.41 -1.00
N GLU A 267 12.96 -23.41 -0.71
CA GLU A 267 13.98 -23.50 0.33
C GLU A 267 13.73 -22.41 1.36
N GLU A 268 13.55 -22.82 2.61
CA GLU A 268 13.41 -21.93 3.76
C GLU A 268 14.75 -21.81 4.48
N ILE A 269 15.20 -20.58 4.66
CA ILE A 269 16.47 -20.30 5.29
C ILE A 269 16.21 -19.34 6.46
N PRO A 270 16.30 -19.81 7.73
CA PRO A 270 16.14 -18.93 8.86
C PRO A 270 17.28 -17.92 8.93
N LEU A 271 16.98 -16.71 9.39
CA LEU A 271 17.95 -15.65 9.65
C LEU A 271 18.28 -15.62 11.14
N GLU A 272 19.58 -15.73 11.46
CA GLU A 272 20.05 -15.70 12.85
C GLU A 272 20.48 -14.30 13.28
N ALA A 273 20.98 -13.48 12.34
CA ALA A 273 21.44 -12.14 12.61
C ALA A 273 20.25 -11.18 12.74
N THR A 274 20.08 -10.67 13.95
CA THR A 274 19.25 -9.51 14.23
C THR A 274 20.12 -8.25 14.27
N GLY A 275 19.58 -7.12 13.82
CA GLY A 275 20.30 -5.83 13.88
C GLY A 275 21.12 -5.50 12.64
N ALA A 276 22.40 -5.12 12.80
CA ALA A 276 23.20 -4.49 11.74
C ALA A 276 23.63 -5.46 10.61
N ASP A 277 23.92 -6.71 10.96
CA ASP A 277 24.53 -7.69 10.03
C ASP A 277 23.51 -8.52 9.25
N TRP A 278 22.21 -8.36 9.49
CA TRP A 278 21.14 -9.14 8.84
C TRP A 278 21.26 -9.13 7.30
N SER A 279 21.52 -7.96 6.70
CA SER A 279 21.64 -7.82 5.25
C SER A 279 22.86 -8.57 4.71
N LYS A 280 23.95 -8.65 5.49
CA LYS A 280 25.14 -9.41 5.14
C LYS A 280 24.86 -10.90 5.17
N GLU A 281 24.16 -11.38 6.20
CA GLU A 281 23.74 -12.78 6.27
C GLU A 281 22.89 -13.18 5.06
N ILE A 282 21.93 -12.34 4.66
CA ILE A 282 21.13 -12.59 3.44
C ILE A 282 22.04 -12.61 2.20
N MET A 283 22.95 -11.65 2.05
CA MET A 283 23.86 -11.62 0.91
C MET A 283 24.73 -12.87 0.86
N ASP A 284 25.27 -13.33 1.99
CA ASP A 284 26.10 -14.52 2.08
C ASP A 284 25.31 -15.80 1.79
N LYS A 285 24.10 -15.93 2.34
CA LYS A 285 23.18 -17.03 2.06
C LYS A 285 22.67 -17.01 0.62
N SER A 286 22.55 -15.84 0.01
CA SER A 286 22.10 -15.72 -1.39
C SER A 286 23.16 -16.15 -2.42
N LYS A 287 24.45 -16.17 -2.05
CA LYS A 287 25.56 -16.48 -2.98
C LYS A 287 25.48 -17.90 -3.55
N SER A 288 24.99 -18.87 -2.78
CA SER A 288 24.77 -20.25 -3.25
C SER A 288 23.81 -20.31 -4.43
N TYR A 289 22.90 -19.34 -4.55
CA TYR A 289 21.88 -19.29 -5.61
C TYR A 289 22.22 -18.36 -6.77
N ILE A 290 23.18 -17.47 -6.57
CA ILE A 290 23.66 -16.52 -7.57
C ILE A 290 24.73 -17.14 -8.48
N SER A 291 25.41 -18.19 -8.00
CA SER A 291 26.56 -18.82 -8.67
C SER A 291 26.17 -19.96 -9.63
N LEU A 292 24.87 -20.12 -9.92
CA LEU A 292 24.29 -21.04 -10.90
C LEU A 292 23.69 -20.25 -12.06
#